data_AF-A0A535XMW0-F1
#
_entry.id   AF-A0A535XMW0-F1
#
_cell.length_a   1.000
_cell.length_b   1.000
_cell.length_c   1.000
_cell.angle_alpha   90.00
_cell.angle_beta   90.00
_cell.angle_gamma   90.00
#
_symmetry.space_group_name_H-M   'P 1'
#
loop_
_entity.id
_entity.type
_entity.pdbx_description
1 polymer ?
#
loop_
_entity_poly.entity_id
_entity_poly.type
_entity_poly.pdbx_seq_one_letter_code
_entity_poly.pdbx_strand_id
1 'polypeptide(L)' 'MPVDQVHWQSTTINGNQGLLLNDNSNVGSAAIWHAGGHLYGLAGSLKASDLKRVAETLR' A
#
# COMPACT_ATOMS: atom_id res chain seq x y z
N MET A 1 -7.32 13.93 7.11
CA MET A 1 -8.09 13.63 5.88
C MET A 1 -9.36 12.92 6.29
N PRO A 2 -10.55 13.24 5.74
CA PRO A 2 -11.77 12.49 6.03
C PRO A 2 -11.55 11.02 5.65
N VAL A 3 -11.94 10.08 6.51
CA VAL A 3 -11.78 8.63 6.27
C VAL A 3 -12.54 8.16 5.03
N ASP A 4 -13.52 8.92 4.58
CA ASP A 4 -14.37 8.64 3.42
C ASP A 4 -13.68 8.89 2.06
N GLN A 5 -12.39 9.26 2.05
CA GLN A 5 -11.64 9.58 0.81
C GLN A 5 -10.50 8.60 0.50
N VAL A 6 -10.35 7.54 1.29
CA VAL A 6 -9.28 6.55 1.10
C VAL A 6 -9.88 5.24 0.62
N HIS A 7 -9.67 4.93 -0.65
CA HIS A 7 -10.02 3.63 -1.20
C HIS A 7 -8.97 2.61 -0.79
N TRP A 8 -9.36 1.61 0.00
CA TRP A 8 -8.49 0.50 0.36
C TRP A 8 -8.88 -0.77 -0.39
N GLN A 9 -7.88 -1.58 -0.71
CA GLN A 9 -8.06 -2.88 -1.34
C GLN A 9 -7.08 -3.90 -0.76
N SER A 10 -7.57 -5.12 -0.55
CA SER A 10 -6.71 -6.25 -0.18
C SER A 10 -5.81 -6.62 -1.36
N THR A 11 -4.54 -6.90 -1.06
CA THR A 11 -3.58 -7.37 -2.06
C THR A 11 -2.59 -8.34 -1.44
N THR A 12 -1.70 -8.87 -2.27
CA THR A 12 -0.52 -9.61 -1.84
C THR A 12 0.75 -8.84 -2.21
N ILE A 13 1.67 -8.74 -1.26
CA ILE A 13 3.00 -8.12 -1.43
C ILE A 13 4.03 -9.17 -1.03
N ASN A 14 4.86 -9.61 -1.98
CA ASN A 14 5.86 -10.66 -1.76
C ASN A 14 5.27 -11.95 -1.15
N GLY A 15 4.07 -12.34 -1.59
CA GLY A 15 3.34 -13.51 -1.08
C GLY A 15 2.64 -13.29 0.27
N ASN A 16 2.83 -12.14 0.92
CA ASN A 16 2.19 -11.81 2.18
C ASN A 16 0.90 -11.03 1.96
N GLN A 17 -0.09 -11.22 2.83
CA GLN A 17 -1.31 -10.43 2.80
C GLN A 17 -1.01 -8.97 3.16
N GLY A 18 -1.55 -8.05 2.36
CA GLY A 18 -1.39 -6.62 2.55
C GLY A 18 -2.62 -5.83 2.13
N LEU A 19 -2.57 -4.53 2.42
CA LEU A 19 -3.55 -3.53 2.07
C LEU A 19 -2.88 -2.47 1.22
N LEU A 20 -3.51 -2.10 0.12
CA LEU A 20 -3.20 -0.88 -0.63
C LEU A 20 -4.26 0.15 -0.30
N LEU A 21 -3.81 1.34 0.10
CA LEU A 21 -4.62 2.51 0.38
C LEU A 21 -4.33 3.54 -0.70
N ASN A 22 -5.38 4.08 -1.31
CA ASN A 22 -5.30 5.08 -2.36
C ASN A 22 -6.13 6.29 -1.98
N ASP A 23 -5.55 7.46 -2.09
CA ASP A 23 -6.29 8.72 -2.03
C ASP A 23 -7.05 8.96 -3.34
N ASN A 24 -8.21 9.59 -3.24
CA ASN A 24 -9.08 9.97 -4.37
C ASN A 24 -8.43 10.92 -5.36
N SER A 25 -7.31 11.55 -4.98
CA SER A 25 -6.48 12.36 -5.88
C SER A 25 -5.71 11.52 -6.91
N ASN A 26 -5.63 10.19 -6.76
CA ASN A 26 -4.73 9.29 -7.50
C ASN A 26 -3.23 9.64 -7.37
N VAL A 27 -2.86 10.53 -6.43
CA VAL A 27 -1.48 10.95 -6.21
C VAL A 27 -0.92 10.34 -4.92
N GLY A 28 -1.73 10.20 -3.87
CA GLY A 28 -1.29 9.58 -2.61
C GLY A 28 -1.64 8.09 -2.55
N SER A 29 -0.66 7.22 -2.33
CA SER A 29 -0.91 5.81 -2.02
C SER A 29 -0.08 5.34 -0.84
N ALA A 30 -0.56 4.31 -0.16
CA ALA A 30 0.18 3.57 0.84
C ALA A 30 -0.03 2.07 0.69
N ALA A 31 0.98 1.29 1.06
CA ALA A 31 0.95 -0.15 1.15
C ALA A 31 1.32 -0.54 2.58
N ILE A 32 0.54 -1.45 3.17
CA ILE A 32 0.80 -1.99 4.49
C ILE A 32 0.74 -3.50 4.37
N TRP A 33 1.75 -4.21 4.85
CA TRP A 33 1.77 -5.68 4.82
C TRP A 33 2.45 -6.26 6.05
N HIS A 34 2.10 -7.50 6.36
CA HIS A 34 2.70 -8.23 7.47
C HIS A 34 3.66 -9.28 6.91
N ALA A 35 4.93 -9.23 7.31
CA ALA A 35 5.94 -10.20 6.89
C ALA A 35 6.90 -10.51 8.03
N GLY A 36 7.24 -11.78 8.24
CA GLY A 36 8.24 -12.18 9.24
C GLY A 36 7.95 -11.68 10.67
N GLY A 37 6.67 -11.55 11.06
CA GLY A 37 6.27 -11.04 12.37
C GLY A 37 6.29 -9.51 12.51
N HIS A 38 6.57 -8.76 11.44
CA HIS A 38 6.63 -7.31 11.44
C HIS A 38 5.61 -6.69 10.49
N LEU A 39 5.06 -5.54 10.88
CA LEU A 39 4.19 -4.74 10.04
C LEU A 39 5.02 -3.70 9.30
N TYR A 40 5.02 -3.78 7.98
CA TYR A 40 5.70 -2.85 7.09
C TYR A 40 4.71 -1.86 6.50
N GLY A 41 5.17 -0.63 6.28
CA GLY A 41 4.39 0.43 5.68
C GLY A 41 5.23 1.22 4.69
N LEU A 42 4.70 1.43 3.50
CA LEU A 42 5.28 2.30 2.47
C LEU A 42 4.22 3.31 2.04
N ALA A 43 4.53 4.60 2.10
CA ALA A 43 3.63 5.66 1.64
C ALA A 43 4.38 6.58 0.68
N GLY A 44 3.69 7.09 -0.34
CA GLY A 44 4.32 7.97 -1.31
C GLY A 44 3.33 8.61 -2.27
N SER A 45 3.83 9.61 -2.99
CA SER A 45 3.09 10.32 -4.04
C SER A 45 3.11 9.55 -5.37
N LEU A 46 2.72 8.27 -5.31
CA LEU A 46 2.70 7.34 -6.44
C LEU A 46 1.31 6.72 -6.58
N LYS A 47 1.00 6.21 -7.77
CA LYS A 47 -0.17 5.36 -7.98
C LYS A 47 -0.01 4.05 -7.21
N ALA A 48 -1.12 3.46 -6.80
CA ALA A 48 -1.20 2.18 -6.09
C ALA A 48 -0.35 1.07 -6.75
N SER A 49 -0.42 0.97 -8.07
CA SER A 49 0.28 -0.06 -8.86
C SER A 49 1.80 0.11 -8.79
N ASP A 50 2.26 1.36 -8.86
CA ASP A 50 3.69 1.68 -8.83
C ASP A 50 4.22 1.51 -7.39
N LEU A 51 3.44 1.95 -6.41
CA LEU A 51 3.76 1.79 -5.00
C LEU A 51 3.78 0.32 -4.58
N LYS A 52 2.87 -0.51 -5.12
CA LYS A 52 2.90 -1.96 -4.96
C LYS A 52 4.20 -2.55 -5.50
N ARG A 53 4.58 -2.17 -6.73
CA ARG A 53 5.84 -2.64 -7.34
C ARG A 53 7.05 -2.26 -6.50
N VAL A 54 7.08 -1.04 -5.94
CA VAL A 54 8.15 -0.63 -5.00
C VAL A 54 8.10 -1.48 -3.73
N ALA A 55 6.94 -1.70 -3.14
CA ALA A 55 6.79 -2.56 -1.95
C ALA A 55 7.26 -3.99 -2.22
N GLU A 56 7.03 -4.54 -3.41
CA GLU A 56 7.53 -5.85 -3.82
C GLU A 56 9.06 -5.89 -3.95
N THR A 57 9.72 -4.75 -4.19
CA THR A 57 11.21 -4.70 -4.16
C THR A 57 11.80 -4.67 -2.75
N LEU A 58 11.01 -4.37 -1.73
CA LEU A 58 11.43 -4.36 -0.33
C LEU A 58 11.31 -5.78 0.23
N ARG A 59 12.46 -6.39 0.55
CA ARG A 59 12.57 -7.73 1.15
C ARG A 59 12.84 -7.64 2.64
#